data_AF-A0A1E5L194-F1
#
_entry.id   AF-A0A1E5L194-F1
#
_cell.length_a   1.000
_cell.length_b   1.000
_cell.length_c   1.000
_cell.angle_alpha   90.00
_cell.angle_beta   90.00
_cell.angle_gamma   90.00
#
_symmetry.space_group_name_H-M   'P 1'
#
loop_
_entity.id
_entity.type
_entity.pdbx_description
1 polymer ?
#
loop_
_entity_poly.entity_id
_entity_poly.type
_entity_poly.pdbx_seq_one_letter_code
_entity_poly.pdbx_strand_id
1 'polypeptide(L)'
;MKTYRSQTNQAEQLNQKVTNNYRAIRKRSSILTSVFLIVMVISGFSLYQFFVANNQYADKKASYEEQIQTLQQEREDILSGKISVATKSFKDVLQDNLAGLKEYPTEENNYQVPIEGTDSTLTINKNNIFVSDNANILDKEVKQKIYDLNKQLAASTEGAQLQVVTVPQLPNGESIESYANTIFNQLGIGDKEKNNGILYLIALEDRKFRLEVGYGLEGLIPDGAASDIIDNSDVVDAFKDGNYGKGVTQVVEEVFSLMNTKTALVDSQIDKLASAKSSLAFQHWTALISLLLVILISLLMVVKNLRARKPLKKCYQAFLSQTTTGTAENELKVKIIKQTDLYYIMLSGLAFAMTAKGIQKAITQGKLLKNPNAKKMMFGRVLVGDTLYAGDGHVLTTAYLLSNYNSKNWSDNNNSGSGGGSSWGSFGGGSSGGGGASGGW
;
A
#
# COMPACT_ATOMS: atom_id res chain seq x y z
N MET A 1 -32.35 -49.99 43.02
CA MET A 1 -30.88 -50.09 42.76
C MET A 1 -30.41 -49.46 41.44
N LYS A 2 -31.10 -49.64 40.29
CA LYS A 2 -30.68 -49.05 38.98
C LYS A 2 -30.66 -47.51 38.95
N THR A 3 -31.64 -46.84 39.55
CA THR A 3 -31.75 -45.37 39.61
C THR A 3 -30.64 -44.73 40.46
N TYR A 4 -30.29 -45.36 41.59
CA TYR A 4 -29.24 -44.87 42.49
C TYR A 4 -27.85 -44.96 41.85
N ARG A 5 -27.51 -46.08 41.18
CA ARG A 5 -26.26 -46.22 40.40
C ARG A 5 -26.16 -45.21 39.25
N SER A 6 -27.28 -44.88 38.59
CA SER A 6 -27.31 -43.89 37.50
C SER A 6 -27.02 -42.46 37.98
N GLN A 7 -27.54 -42.06 39.15
CA GLN A 7 -27.32 -40.72 39.72
C GLN A 7 -25.91 -40.55 40.32
N THR A 8 -25.33 -41.60 40.92
CA THR A 8 -23.93 -41.57 41.41
C THR A 8 -22.96 -41.30 40.26
N ASN A 9 -23.19 -41.94 39.11
CA ASN A 9 -22.38 -41.73 37.90
C ASN A 9 -22.49 -40.29 37.37
N GLN A 10 -23.65 -39.63 37.51
CA GLN A 10 -23.86 -38.28 36.96
C GLN A 10 -23.07 -37.20 37.72
N ALA A 11 -23.06 -37.24 39.05
CA ALA A 11 -22.30 -36.29 39.87
C ALA A 11 -20.80 -36.41 39.62
N GLU A 12 -20.30 -37.64 39.53
CA GLU A 12 -18.89 -37.93 39.29
C GLU A 12 -18.46 -37.53 37.88
N GLN A 13 -19.26 -37.85 36.86
CA GLN A 13 -19.02 -37.40 35.47
C GLN A 13 -18.99 -35.87 35.36
N LEU A 14 -19.89 -35.16 36.06
CA LEU A 14 -19.91 -33.70 36.03
C LEU A 14 -18.67 -33.10 36.70
N ASN A 15 -18.27 -33.64 37.85
CA ASN A 15 -17.04 -33.24 38.54
C ASN A 15 -15.80 -33.48 37.66
N GLN A 16 -15.71 -34.65 37.02
CA GLN A 16 -14.64 -34.96 36.08
C GLN A 16 -14.60 -33.99 34.90
N LYS A 17 -15.76 -33.66 34.31
CA LYS A 17 -15.85 -32.67 33.20
C LYS A 17 -15.32 -31.29 33.61
N VAL A 18 -15.77 -30.76 34.76
CA VAL A 18 -15.34 -29.45 35.27
C VAL A 18 -13.84 -29.44 35.56
N THR A 19 -13.35 -30.50 36.20
CA THR A 19 -11.92 -30.64 36.53
C THR A 19 -11.05 -30.78 35.28
N ASN A 20 -11.49 -31.56 34.28
CA ASN A 20 -10.80 -31.71 33.01
C ASN A 20 -10.76 -30.39 32.23
N ASN A 21 -11.85 -29.62 32.24
CA ASN A 21 -11.88 -28.29 31.63
C ASN A 21 -10.86 -27.34 32.29
N TYR A 22 -10.77 -27.32 33.62
CA TYR A 22 -9.73 -26.56 34.33
C TYR A 22 -8.30 -26.97 33.91
N ARG A 23 -8.02 -28.27 33.85
CA ARG A 23 -6.71 -28.79 33.40
C ARG A 23 -6.41 -28.38 31.96
N ALA A 24 -7.39 -28.46 31.07
CA ALA A 24 -7.24 -28.05 29.67
C ALA A 24 -6.93 -26.55 29.55
N ILE A 25 -7.67 -25.69 30.24
CA ILE A 25 -7.44 -24.23 30.27
C ILE A 25 -6.03 -23.92 30.80
N ARG A 26 -5.62 -24.55 31.90
CA ARG A 26 -4.27 -24.37 32.47
C ARG A 26 -3.17 -24.81 31.51
N LYS A 27 -3.33 -25.97 30.85
CA LYS A 27 -2.36 -26.50 29.87
C LYS A 27 -2.23 -25.56 28.67
N ARG A 28 -3.34 -25.13 28.07
CA ARG A 28 -3.35 -24.18 26.94
C ARG A 28 -2.66 -22.87 27.28
N SER A 29 -2.96 -22.29 28.45
CA SER A 29 -2.29 -21.05 28.89
C SER A 29 -0.80 -21.24 29.13
N SER A 30 -0.37 -22.39 29.65
CA SER A 30 1.06 -22.71 29.78
C SER A 30 1.73 -22.77 28.42
N ILE A 31 1.12 -23.46 27.45
CA ILE A 31 1.62 -23.56 26.07
C ILE A 31 1.73 -22.18 25.45
N LEU A 32 0.68 -21.35 25.53
CA LEU A 32 0.69 -19.98 25.00
C LEU A 32 1.80 -19.14 25.64
N THR A 33 2.01 -19.27 26.96
CA THR A 33 3.11 -18.54 27.64
C THR A 33 4.47 -18.96 27.09
N SER A 34 4.70 -20.27 26.91
CA SER A 34 5.93 -20.78 26.30
C SER A 34 6.12 -20.30 24.87
N VAL A 35 5.05 -20.27 24.06
CA VAL A 35 5.09 -19.74 22.69
C VAL A 35 5.51 -18.27 22.69
N PHE A 36 4.88 -17.41 23.51
CA PHE A 36 5.27 -16.00 23.57
C PHE A 36 6.69 -15.76 24.09
N LEU A 37 7.19 -16.61 25.00
CA LEU A 37 8.58 -16.57 25.44
C LEU A 37 9.54 -16.97 24.31
N ILE A 38 9.22 -18.01 23.54
CA ILE A 38 10.00 -18.42 22.38
C ILE A 38 10.03 -17.28 21.34
N VAL A 39 8.87 -16.68 21.03
CA VAL A 39 8.80 -15.52 20.13
C VAL A 39 9.67 -14.38 20.65
N MET A 40 9.62 -14.07 21.94
CA MET A 40 10.44 -13.02 22.54
C MET A 40 11.96 -13.32 22.42
N VAL A 41 12.39 -14.57 22.59
CA VAL A 41 13.79 -14.98 22.42
C VAL A 41 14.22 -14.89 20.96
N ILE A 42 13.41 -15.39 20.03
CA ILE A 42 13.68 -15.31 18.59
C ILE A 42 13.80 -13.86 18.16
N SER A 43 12.83 -13.01 18.54
CA SER A 43 12.89 -11.58 18.25
C SER A 43 14.11 -10.92 18.88
N GLY A 44 14.45 -11.23 20.13
CA GLY A 44 15.67 -10.73 20.78
C GLY A 44 16.95 -11.09 20.03
N PHE A 45 17.05 -12.32 19.51
CA PHE A 45 18.15 -12.73 18.66
C PHE A 45 18.16 -11.98 17.32
N SER A 46 16.99 -11.80 16.69
CA SER A 46 16.87 -10.97 15.48
C SER A 46 17.28 -9.52 15.73
N LEU A 47 17.00 -8.95 16.91
CA LEU A 47 17.41 -7.59 17.28
C LEU A 47 18.93 -7.51 17.45
N TYR A 48 19.52 -8.52 18.07
CA TYR A 48 20.97 -8.62 18.16
C TYR A 48 21.61 -8.67 16.77
N GLN A 49 21.09 -9.53 15.87
CA GLN A 49 21.57 -9.62 14.50
C GLN A 49 21.39 -8.30 13.74
N PHE A 50 20.29 -7.58 13.95
CA PHE A 50 20.05 -6.26 13.37
C PHE A 50 21.17 -5.27 13.72
N PHE A 51 21.63 -5.25 14.97
CA PHE A 51 22.76 -4.40 15.38
C PHE A 51 24.11 -4.90 14.89
N VAL A 52 24.32 -6.21 14.78
CA VAL A 52 25.56 -6.78 14.21
C VAL A 52 25.67 -6.46 12.71
N ALA A 53 24.56 -6.52 11.98
CA ALA A 53 24.48 -6.17 10.57
C ALA A 53 24.45 -4.65 10.29
N ASN A 54 24.41 -3.81 11.34
CA ASN A 54 24.27 -2.37 11.22
C ASN A 54 25.43 -1.69 10.44
N ASN A 55 26.60 -2.33 10.37
CA ASN A 55 27.71 -1.82 9.57
C ASN A 55 27.31 -1.68 8.09
N GLN A 56 26.54 -2.62 7.54
CA GLN A 56 26.10 -2.55 6.14
C GLN A 56 25.14 -1.39 5.87
N TYR A 57 24.31 -1.02 6.85
CA TYR A 57 23.44 0.15 6.75
C TYR A 57 24.26 1.44 6.76
N ALA A 58 25.21 1.55 7.69
CA ALA A 58 26.09 2.70 7.80
C ALA A 58 26.91 2.91 6.51
N ASP A 59 27.50 1.85 5.97
CA ASP A 59 28.32 1.89 4.76
C ASP A 59 27.50 2.33 3.53
N LYS A 60 26.30 1.75 3.33
CA LYS A 60 25.41 2.14 2.22
C LYS A 60 24.92 3.58 2.36
N LYS A 61 24.57 4.01 3.57
CA LYS A 61 24.15 5.40 3.84
C LYS A 61 25.29 6.38 3.52
N ALA A 62 26.51 6.07 3.94
CA ALA A 62 27.69 6.88 3.65
C ALA A 62 27.97 6.95 2.14
N SER A 63 27.85 5.82 1.43
CA SER A 63 28.00 5.78 -0.03
C SER A 63 26.98 6.68 -0.76
N TYR A 64 25.72 6.71 -0.32
CA TYR A 64 24.74 7.64 -0.88
C TYR A 64 25.06 9.09 -0.56
N GLU A 65 25.55 9.39 0.64
CA GLU A 65 25.96 10.74 1.04
C GLU A 65 27.13 11.24 0.19
N GLU A 66 28.12 10.40 -0.06
CA GLU A 66 29.26 10.70 -0.93
C GLU A 66 28.80 10.96 -2.38
N GLN A 67 27.96 10.09 -2.95
CA GLN A 67 27.44 10.27 -4.32
C GLN A 67 26.59 11.55 -4.47
N ILE A 68 25.75 11.87 -3.48
CA ILE A 68 24.98 13.12 -3.49
C ILE A 68 25.92 14.31 -3.41
N GLN A 69 26.96 14.25 -2.56
CA GLN A 69 27.94 15.33 -2.44
C GLN A 69 28.72 15.54 -3.75
N THR A 70 29.12 14.47 -4.44
CA THR A 70 29.81 14.57 -5.73
C THR A 70 28.92 15.21 -6.80
N LEU A 71 27.64 14.83 -6.87
CA LEU A 71 26.69 15.42 -7.83
C LEU A 71 26.35 16.87 -7.47
N GLN A 72 26.26 17.21 -6.19
CA GLN A 72 26.08 18.60 -5.75
C GLN A 72 27.29 19.46 -6.14
N GLN A 73 28.50 18.91 -6.04
CA GLN A 73 29.69 19.61 -6.49
C GLN A 73 29.71 19.78 -8.01
N GLU A 74 29.34 18.74 -8.76
CA GLU A 74 29.16 18.82 -10.22
C GLU A 74 28.12 19.88 -10.60
N ARG A 75 26.99 19.93 -9.90
CA ARG A 75 25.95 20.96 -10.07
C ARG A 75 26.50 22.37 -9.86
N GLU A 76 27.22 22.61 -8.76
CA GLU A 76 27.81 23.92 -8.47
C GLU A 76 28.90 24.30 -9.47
N ASP A 77 29.67 23.34 -9.97
CA ASP A 77 30.67 23.56 -11.00
C ASP A 77 30.04 23.87 -12.37
N ILE A 78 28.89 23.27 -12.71
CA ILE A 78 28.07 23.60 -13.90
C ILE A 78 27.50 25.03 -13.76
N LEU A 79 26.98 25.38 -12.57
CA LEU A 79 26.38 26.70 -12.31
C LEU A 79 27.43 27.82 -12.30
N SER A 80 28.60 27.56 -11.72
CA SER A 80 29.72 28.52 -11.67
C SER A 80 30.53 28.59 -12.97
N GLY A 81 30.25 27.70 -13.94
CA GLY A 81 30.95 27.62 -15.22
C GLY A 81 32.37 27.07 -15.13
N LYS A 82 32.73 26.41 -14.01
CA LYS A 82 34.02 25.74 -13.79
C LYS A 82 34.14 24.42 -14.55
N ILE A 83 33.06 23.65 -14.58
CA ILE A 83 32.93 22.48 -15.43
C ILE A 83 32.09 22.92 -16.64
N SER A 84 32.77 23.19 -17.75
CA SER A 84 32.14 22.99 -19.05
C SER A 84 32.12 21.49 -19.27
N VAL A 85 30.95 20.85 -19.22
CA VAL A 85 30.75 19.60 -19.98
C VAL A 85 31.33 19.89 -21.36
N ALA A 86 32.28 19.08 -21.80
CA ALA A 86 33.16 19.44 -22.90
C ALA A 86 32.38 20.05 -24.07
N THR A 87 32.92 21.16 -24.58
CA THR A 87 32.51 21.94 -25.77
C THR A 87 31.66 23.17 -25.44
N LYS A 88 32.29 24.36 -25.41
CA LYS A 88 31.76 25.72 -25.70
C LYS A 88 30.67 26.31 -24.77
N SER A 89 30.50 27.64 -24.73
CA SER A 89 29.48 28.28 -23.88
C SER A 89 28.07 27.86 -24.32
N PHE A 90 27.05 27.81 -23.45
CA PHE A 90 25.68 27.46 -23.87
C PHE A 90 25.22 28.20 -25.13
N LYS A 91 25.61 29.47 -25.29
CA LYS A 91 25.32 30.25 -26.49
C LYS A 91 26.11 29.76 -27.70
N ASP A 92 27.38 29.40 -27.53
CA ASP A 92 28.24 28.88 -28.58
C ASP A 92 27.92 27.41 -28.93
N VAL A 93 27.51 26.57 -27.98
CA VAL A 93 27.00 25.20 -28.17
C VAL A 93 25.67 25.23 -28.87
N LEU A 94 24.76 26.09 -28.42
CA LEU A 94 23.50 26.34 -29.10
C LEU A 94 23.80 26.80 -30.53
N GLN A 95 24.74 27.73 -30.74
CA GLN A 95 25.06 28.32 -32.04
C GLN A 95 25.85 27.38 -32.98
N ASP A 96 26.76 26.55 -32.47
CA ASP A 96 27.50 25.53 -33.24
C ASP A 96 26.65 24.29 -33.50
N ASN A 97 25.81 23.88 -32.55
CA ASN A 97 24.84 22.82 -32.79
C ASN A 97 23.76 23.31 -33.76
N LEU A 98 23.25 24.55 -33.62
CA LEU A 98 22.38 25.25 -34.60
C LEU A 98 23.01 25.29 -35.99
N ALA A 99 24.31 25.56 -36.09
CA ALA A 99 25.05 25.57 -37.36
C ALA A 99 25.17 24.17 -38.01
N GLY A 100 25.05 23.10 -37.22
CA GLY A 100 25.00 21.71 -37.69
C GLY A 100 23.57 21.14 -37.84
N LEU A 101 22.53 21.90 -37.47
CA LEU A 101 21.15 21.46 -37.64
C LEU A 101 20.78 21.54 -39.11
N LYS A 102 20.27 20.43 -39.66
CA LYS A 102 19.55 20.48 -40.93
C LYS A 102 18.32 21.36 -40.74
N GLU A 103 18.00 22.16 -41.77
CA GLU A 103 16.72 22.87 -41.83
C GLU A 103 15.56 21.89 -41.68
N TYR A 104 14.41 22.38 -41.20
CA TYR A 104 13.20 21.57 -41.12
C TYR A 104 12.97 20.88 -42.48
N PRO A 105 12.84 19.54 -42.51
CA PRO A 105 12.77 18.82 -43.78
C PRO A 105 11.54 19.25 -44.56
N THR A 106 11.75 19.70 -45.81
CA THR A 106 10.66 20.10 -46.71
C THR A 106 9.94 18.92 -47.33
N GLU A 107 10.59 17.74 -47.37
CA GLU A 107 10.04 16.49 -47.90
C GLU A 107 9.85 15.46 -46.77
N GLU A 108 8.70 14.79 -46.78
CA GLU A 108 8.38 13.73 -45.83
C GLU A 108 8.94 12.37 -46.29
N ASN A 109 9.56 11.62 -45.38
CA ASN A 109 10.02 10.25 -45.62
C ASN A 109 9.32 9.30 -44.65
N ASN A 110 8.06 9.01 -44.95
CA ASN A 110 7.16 8.28 -44.08
C ASN A 110 7.38 6.76 -44.19
N TYR A 111 7.37 6.08 -43.05
CA TYR A 111 7.34 4.62 -42.96
C TYR A 111 6.36 4.17 -41.88
N GLN A 112 5.84 2.96 -42.07
CA GLN A 112 4.87 2.38 -41.17
C GLN A 112 5.55 1.50 -40.12
N VAL A 113 5.16 1.68 -38.86
CA VAL A 113 5.62 0.90 -37.71
C VAL A 113 4.42 0.23 -37.07
N PRO A 114 4.28 -1.10 -37.19
CA PRO A 114 3.25 -1.83 -36.46
C PRO A 114 3.57 -1.79 -34.96
N ILE A 115 2.59 -1.50 -34.11
CA ILE A 115 2.82 -1.42 -32.66
C ILE A 115 2.61 -2.79 -32.03
N GLU A 116 3.63 -3.28 -31.35
CA GLU A 116 3.67 -4.62 -30.77
C GLU A 116 2.46 -4.88 -29.87
N GLY A 117 1.83 -6.05 -30.03
CA GLY A 117 0.66 -6.42 -29.23
C GLY A 117 -0.67 -5.78 -29.64
N THR A 118 -0.69 -4.90 -30.65
CA THR A 118 -1.92 -4.21 -31.11
C THR A 118 -2.21 -4.44 -32.60
N ASP A 119 -3.40 -4.06 -33.05
CA ASP A 119 -3.78 -4.00 -34.47
C ASP A 119 -3.43 -2.65 -35.13
N SER A 120 -2.73 -1.78 -34.42
CA SER A 120 -2.40 -0.42 -34.87
C SER A 120 -1.06 -0.31 -35.59
N THR A 121 -0.95 0.70 -36.45
CA THR A 121 0.28 1.03 -37.18
C THR A 121 0.47 2.55 -37.16
N LEU A 122 1.66 3.00 -36.74
CA LEU A 122 2.04 4.41 -36.76
C LEU A 122 2.80 4.75 -38.04
N THR A 123 2.51 5.92 -38.60
CA THR A 123 3.28 6.54 -39.68
C THR A 123 4.31 7.49 -39.06
N ILE A 124 5.58 7.17 -39.21
CA ILE A 124 6.69 7.97 -38.69
C ILE A 124 7.46 8.58 -39.84
N ASN A 125 7.79 9.86 -39.74
CA ASN A 125 8.63 10.55 -40.71
C ASN A 125 10.10 10.40 -40.30
N LYS A 126 10.92 9.70 -41.09
CA LYS A 126 12.38 9.53 -40.81
C LYS A 126 13.12 10.87 -40.75
N ASN A 127 12.62 11.88 -41.46
CA ASN A 127 13.25 13.19 -41.49
C ASN A 127 12.84 14.05 -40.28
N ASN A 128 11.71 13.75 -39.63
CA ASN A 128 11.23 14.41 -38.41
C ASN A 128 10.67 13.35 -37.46
N ILE A 129 11.56 12.68 -36.72
CA ILE A 129 11.17 11.62 -35.78
C ILE A 129 10.44 12.18 -34.54
N PHE A 130 10.54 13.48 -34.27
CA PHE A 130 9.95 14.09 -33.07
C PHE A 130 8.42 14.27 -33.16
N VAL A 131 7.85 14.17 -34.36
CA VAL A 131 6.39 14.31 -34.54
C VAL A 131 5.86 13.20 -35.44
N SER A 132 4.90 12.44 -34.92
CA SER A 132 4.11 11.46 -35.67
C SER A 132 2.64 11.83 -35.56
N ASP A 133 2.16 12.60 -36.54
CA ASP A 133 0.80 13.16 -36.54
C ASP A 133 -0.19 12.29 -37.34
N ASN A 134 -0.59 11.14 -36.80
CA ASN A 134 -1.48 10.20 -37.49
C ASN A 134 -2.95 10.63 -37.42
N ALA A 135 -3.30 11.54 -36.51
CA ALA A 135 -4.63 12.14 -36.44
C ALA A 135 -4.79 13.34 -37.38
N ASN A 136 -3.70 13.81 -37.99
CA ASN A 136 -3.66 14.99 -38.87
C ASN A 136 -4.24 16.24 -38.18
N ILE A 137 -3.82 16.50 -36.94
CA ILE A 137 -4.29 17.62 -36.10
C ILE A 137 -3.24 18.72 -35.91
N LEU A 138 -2.02 18.52 -36.41
CA LEU A 138 -0.92 19.46 -36.26
C LEU A 138 -0.55 20.09 -37.61
N ASP A 139 -0.56 21.42 -37.64
CA ASP A 139 -0.08 22.18 -38.80
C ASP A 139 1.45 22.13 -38.92
N LYS A 140 1.96 22.71 -40.01
CA LYS A 140 3.39 22.70 -40.32
C LYS A 140 4.17 23.54 -39.31
N GLU A 141 3.59 24.65 -38.87
CA GLU A 141 4.17 25.60 -37.92
C GLU A 141 4.43 24.93 -36.56
N VAL A 142 3.46 24.18 -36.03
CA VAL A 142 3.59 23.41 -34.79
C VAL A 142 4.60 22.28 -34.95
N LYS A 143 4.55 21.52 -36.06
CA LYS A 143 5.53 20.47 -36.36
C LYS A 143 6.96 21.00 -36.40
N GLN A 144 7.15 22.17 -37.03
CA GLN A 144 8.45 22.85 -37.10
C GLN A 144 8.91 23.34 -35.73
N LYS A 145 8.02 23.91 -34.93
CA LYS A 145 8.33 24.34 -33.57
C LYS A 145 8.79 23.17 -32.68
N ILE A 146 8.08 22.04 -32.71
CA ILE A 146 8.47 20.84 -31.94
C ILE A 146 9.86 20.34 -32.39
N TYR A 147 10.11 20.34 -33.70
CA TYR A 147 11.42 19.98 -34.27
C TYR A 147 12.54 20.91 -33.77
N ASP A 148 12.32 22.23 -33.80
CA ASP A 148 13.30 23.22 -33.37
C ASP A 148 13.59 23.15 -31.86
N LEU A 149 12.58 22.92 -31.02
CA LEU A 149 12.76 22.71 -29.58
C LEU A 149 13.52 21.42 -29.28
N ASN A 150 13.18 20.31 -29.95
CA ASN A 150 13.90 19.05 -29.77
C ASN A 150 15.37 19.12 -30.17
N LYS A 151 15.69 19.86 -31.23
CA LYS A 151 17.10 20.10 -31.62
C LYS A 151 17.86 20.84 -30.53
N GLN A 152 17.26 21.87 -29.95
CA GLN A 152 17.85 22.60 -28.81
C GLN A 152 18.00 21.72 -27.58
N LEU A 153 17.01 20.88 -27.31
CA LEU A 153 16.99 19.95 -26.20
C LEU A 153 18.11 18.91 -26.33
N ALA A 154 18.18 18.21 -27.45
CA ALA A 154 19.22 17.21 -27.72
C ALA A 154 20.64 17.80 -27.62
N ALA A 155 20.81 19.05 -28.06
CA ALA A 155 22.06 19.79 -27.98
C ALA A 155 22.48 20.20 -26.55
N SER A 156 21.51 20.48 -25.67
CA SER A 156 21.74 21.05 -24.33
C SER A 156 21.72 20.03 -23.21
N THR A 157 21.15 18.85 -23.44
CA THR A 157 20.89 17.82 -22.42
C THR A 157 21.48 16.46 -22.79
N GLU A 158 22.54 16.48 -23.60
CA GLU A 158 23.26 15.27 -24.04
C GLU A 158 22.30 14.18 -24.56
N GLY A 159 21.41 14.56 -25.48
CA GLY A 159 20.55 13.61 -26.21
C GLY A 159 19.15 13.38 -25.64
N ALA A 160 18.63 14.24 -24.74
CA ALA A 160 17.22 14.13 -24.34
C ALA A 160 16.28 14.43 -25.52
N GLN A 161 15.12 13.78 -25.52
CA GLN A 161 14.18 13.80 -26.64
C GLN A 161 12.74 13.88 -26.13
N LEU A 162 11.92 14.66 -26.82
CA LEU A 162 10.48 14.77 -26.63
C LEU A 162 9.78 14.42 -27.95
N GLN A 163 9.06 13.31 -27.99
CA GLN A 163 8.29 12.91 -29.15
C GLN A 163 6.80 13.21 -28.94
N VAL A 164 6.15 13.82 -29.94
CA VAL A 164 4.70 14.00 -29.96
C VAL A 164 4.08 12.99 -30.94
N VAL A 165 3.16 12.18 -30.44
CA VAL A 165 2.43 11.20 -31.26
C VAL A 165 0.95 11.49 -31.15
N THR A 166 0.29 11.70 -32.28
CA THR A 166 -1.17 11.80 -32.36
C THR A 166 -1.71 10.56 -33.07
N VAL A 167 -2.81 10.02 -32.55
CA VAL A 167 -3.56 8.92 -33.17
C VAL A 167 -5.06 9.27 -33.22
N PRO A 168 -5.80 8.85 -34.26
CA PRO A 168 -7.24 9.07 -34.32
C PRO A 168 -7.96 8.48 -33.12
N GLN A 169 -7.68 7.22 -32.79
CA GLN A 169 -8.29 6.48 -31.69
C GLN A 169 -7.29 5.46 -31.12
N LEU A 170 -7.51 5.02 -29.89
CA LEU A 170 -6.75 3.93 -29.27
C LEU A 170 -7.07 2.57 -29.93
N PRO A 171 -6.11 1.63 -29.96
CA PRO A 171 -6.37 0.26 -30.38
C PRO A 171 -7.41 -0.43 -29.48
N ASN A 172 -8.14 -1.41 -30.03
CA ASN A 172 -9.23 -2.05 -29.31
C ASN A 172 -8.73 -2.75 -28.02
N GLY A 173 -9.29 -2.35 -26.88
CA GLY A 173 -8.98 -2.96 -25.59
C GLY A 173 -7.69 -2.43 -24.93
N GLU A 174 -6.99 -1.49 -25.56
CA GLU A 174 -5.80 -0.85 -25.00
C GLU A 174 -6.16 0.39 -24.16
N SER A 175 -5.44 0.59 -23.06
CA SER A 175 -5.46 1.86 -22.33
C SER A 175 -4.41 2.81 -22.91
N ILE A 176 -4.57 4.12 -22.69
CA ILE A 176 -3.58 5.10 -23.18
C ILE A 176 -2.21 4.90 -22.51
N GLU A 177 -2.19 4.41 -21.27
CA GLU A 177 -0.97 4.05 -20.54
C GLU A 177 -0.22 2.89 -21.19
N SER A 178 -0.92 1.78 -21.41
CA SER A 178 -0.35 0.59 -22.07
C SER A 178 0.18 0.91 -23.46
N TYR A 179 -0.61 1.69 -24.22
CA TYR A 179 -0.25 2.06 -25.58
C TYR A 179 0.94 3.03 -25.63
N ALA A 180 0.95 4.07 -24.78
CA ALA A 180 2.08 4.99 -24.68
C ALA A 180 3.37 4.28 -24.28
N ASN A 181 3.32 3.38 -23.29
CA ASN A 181 4.50 2.66 -22.82
C ASN A 181 5.06 1.74 -23.91
N THR A 182 4.19 1.05 -24.65
CA THR A 182 4.60 0.23 -25.80
C THR A 182 5.29 1.08 -26.88
N ILE A 183 4.69 2.22 -27.26
CA ILE A 183 5.28 3.15 -28.22
C ILE A 183 6.64 3.66 -27.72
N PHE A 184 6.71 4.11 -26.47
CA PHE A 184 7.90 4.68 -25.86
C PHE A 184 9.09 3.73 -25.92
N ASN A 185 8.87 2.48 -25.52
CA ASN A 185 9.90 1.44 -25.51
C ASN A 185 10.26 0.96 -26.91
N GLN A 186 9.27 0.75 -27.78
CA GLN A 186 9.51 0.25 -29.14
C GLN A 186 10.25 1.26 -30.02
N LEU A 187 9.97 2.56 -29.84
CA LEU A 187 10.66 3.63 -30.57
C LEU A 187 12.00 4.01 -29.94
N GLY A 188 12.26 3.59 -28.70
CA GLY A 188 13.52 3.86 -28.01
C GLY A 188 13.74 5.36 -27.79
N ILE A 189 12.72 6.04 -27.26
CA ILE A 189 12.74 7.50 -27.13
C ILE A 189 13.76 7.93 -26.07
N GLY A 190 14.67 8.84 -26.46
CA GLY A 190 15.74 9.34 -25.60
C GLY A 190 17.03 8.51 -25.66
N ASP A 191 18.00 8.87 -24.82
CA ASP A 191 19.26 8.14 -24.71
C ASP A 191 19.10 6.86 -23.88
N LYS A 192 19.71 5.77 -24.36
CA LYS A 192 19.57 4.43 -23.76
C LYS A 192 20.19 4.31 -22.37
N GLU A 193 21.28 5.03 -22.10
CA GLU A 193 21.96 4.98 -20.80
C GLU A 193 21.30 5.93 -19.82
N LYS A 194 20.89 7.12 -20.31
CA LYS A 194 20.35 8.18 -19.46
C LYS A 194 18.85 8.09 -19.24
N ASN A 195 18.11 7.40 -20.11
CA ASN A 195 16.66 7.26 -20.04
C ASN A 195 15.94 8.62 -19.97
N ASN A 196 16.36 9.56 -20.81
CA ASN A 196 15.91 10.96 -20.83
C ASN A 196 14.94 11.27 -21.99
N GLY A 197 14.10 10.30 -22.34
CA GLY A 197 13.01 10.47 -23.32
C GLY A 197 11.69 10.90 -22.69
N ILE A 198 10.87 11.60 -23.45
CA ILE A 198 9.47 11.91 -23.11
C ILE A 198 8.61 11.63 -24.35
N LEU A 199 7.44 11.01 -24.14
CA LEU A 199 6.41 10.85 -25.16
C LEU A 199 5.16 11.60 -24.73
N TYR A 200 4.67 12.49 -25.58
CA TYR A 200 3.34 13.05 -25.48
C TYR A 200 2.41 12.38 -26.49
N LEU A 201 1.59 11.45 -26.02
CA LEU A 201 0.63 10.71 -26.83
C LEU A 201 -0.76 11.35 -26.71
N ILE A 202 -1.42 11.56 -27.84
CA ILE A 202 -2.77 12.12 -27.92
C ILE A 202 -3.65 11.16 -28.74
N ALA A 203 -4.74 10.69 -28.13
CA ALA A 203 -5.79 9.92 -28.80
C ALA A 203 -7.02 10.82 -28.98
N LEU A 204 -7.24 11.25 -30.22
CA LEU A 204 -8.17 12.35 -30.55
C LEU A 204 -9.63 12.01 -30.23
N GLU A 205 -10.13 10.90 -30.74
CA GLU A 205 -11.53 10.48 -30.61
C GLU A 205 -11.85 10.02 -29.18
N ASP A 206 -10.87 9.43 -28.49
CA ASP A 206 -10.97 9.06 -27.08
C ASP A 206 -10.94 10.27 -26.13
N ARG A 207 -10.53 11.44 -26.63
CA ARG A 207 -10.29 12.67 -25.84
C ARG A 207 -9.33 12.43 -24.67
N LYS A 208 -8.27 11.68 -24.93
CA LYS A 208 -7.25 11.34 -23.94
C LYS A 208 -5.88 11.76 -24.42
N PHE A 209 -5.05 12.15 -23.48
CA PHE A 209 -3.62 12.34 -23.71
C PHE A 209 -2.81 11.76 -22.55
N ARG A 210 -1.55 11.45 -22.82
CA ARG A 210 -0.61 10.93 -21.84
C ARG A 210 0.77 11.50 -22.08
N LEU A 211 1.41 11.93 -21.00
CA LEU A 211 2.82 12.26 -20.97
C LEU A 211 3.57 11.11 -20.29
N GLU A 212 4.29 10.32 -21.07
CA GLU A 212 5.20 9.26 -20.59
C GLU A 212 6.59 9.87 -20.39
N VAL A 213 7.18 9.67 -19.21
CA VAL A 213 8.46 10.26 -18.81
C VAL A 213 9.47 9.15 -18.54
N GLY A 214 10.61 9.19 -19.22
CA GLY A 214 11.69 8.23 -19.00
C GLY A 214 12.26 8.29 -17.57
N TYR A 215 12.74 7.14 -17.09
CA TYR A 215 13.22 6.97 -15.71
C TYR A 215 14.32 7.97 -15.27
N GLY A 216 15.12 8.45 -16.23
CA GLY A 216 16.17 9.45 -15.96
C GLY A 216 15.63 10.84 -15.65
N LEU A 217 14.36 11.11 -15.97
CA LEU A 217 13.71 12.40 -15.80
C LEU A 217 12.65 12.40 -14.69
N GLU A 218 12.38 11.27 -14.02
CA GLU A 218 11.39 11.21 -12.93
C GLU A 218 11.71 12.15 -11.76
N GLY A 219 12.98 12.46 -11.50
CA GLY A 219 13.35 13.46 -10.48
C GLY A 219 12.99 14.89 -10.91
N LEU A 220 13.02 15.17 -12.21
CA LEU A 220 12.73 16.49 -12.77
C LEU A 220 11.23 16.67 -13.08
N ILE A 221 10.62 15.67 -13.69
CA ILE A 221 9.22 15.63 -14.11
C ILE A 221 8.58 14.37 -13.49
N PRO A 222 8.28 14.39 -12.18
CA PRO A 222 7.50 13.33 -11.54
C PRO A 222 6.06 13.32 -12.04
N ASP A 223 5.30 12.26 -11.77
CA ASP A 223 3.90 12.10 -12.18
C ASP A 223 3.02 13.33 -11.85
N GLY A 224 3.23 13.96 -10.70
CA GLY A 224 2.51 15.18 -10.31
C GLY A 224 2.80 16.35 -11.24
N ALA A 225 4.08 16.59 -11.57
CA ALA A 225 4.46 17.64 -12.51
C ALA A 225 3.96 17.31 -13.93
N ALA A 226 4.05 16.05 -14.34
CA ALA A 226 3.48 15.60 -15.62
C ALA A 226 1.97 15.87 -15.70
N SER A 227 1.23 15.61 -14.60
CA SER A 227 -0.21 15.91 -14.49
C SER A 227 -0.47 17.40 -14.58
N ASP A 228 0.28 18.22 -13.83
CA ASP A 228 0.11 19.68 -13.82
C ASP A 228 0.31 20.29 -15.21
N ILE A 229 1.26 19.77 -15.99
CA ILE A 229 1.52 20.21 -17.38
C ILE A 229 0.32 19.91 -18.29
N ILE A 230 -0.18 18.68 -18.26
CA ILE A 230 -1.21 18.23 -19.22
C ILE A 230 -2.63 18.63 -18.79
N ASP A 231 -2.89 18.75 -17.49
CA ASP A 231 -4.18 19.17 -16.92
C ASP A 231 -4.28 20.71 -16.75
N ASN A 232 -3.25 21.45 -17.20
CA ASN A 232 -3.28 22.90 -17.25
C ASN A 232 -4.55 23.39 -17.97
N SER A 233 -5.27 24.33 -17.36
CA SER A 233 -6.56 24.81 -17.88
C SER A 233 -6.47 25.32 -19.31
N ASP A 234 -5.38 25.99 -19.67
CA ASP A 234 -5.21 26.53 -21.02
C ASP A 234 -5.02 25.41 -22.07
N VAL A 235 -4.37 24.31 -21.67
CA VAL A 235 -4.19 23.11 -22.51
C VAL A 235 -5.54 22.44 -22.69
N VAL A 236 -6.22 22.12 -21.59
CA VAL A 236 -7.52 21.43 -21.61
C VAL A 236 -8.56 22.23 -22.39
N ASP A 237 -8.63 23.54 -22.18
CA ASP A 237 -9.58 24.41 -22.89
C ASP A 237 -9.24 24.54 -24.39
N ALA A 238 -7.96 24.62 -24.75
CA ALA A 238 -7.53 24.56 -26.15
C ALA A 238 -7.99 23.27 -26.85
N PHE A 239 -7.86 22.12 -26.18
CA PHE A 239 -8.33 20.84 -26.72
C PHE A 239 -9.86 20.75 -26.82
N LYS A 240 -10.60 21.30 -25.86
CA LYS A 240 -12.08 21.40 -25.91
C LYS A 240 -12.56 22.26 -27.07
N ASP A 241 -11.86 23.35 -27.34
CA ASP A 241 -12.16 24.29 -28.41
C ASP A 241 -11.70 23.80 -29.80
N GLY A 242 -11.06 22.62 -29.89
CA GLY A 242 -10.52 22.07 -31.12
C GLY A 242 -9.22 22.75 -31.59
N ASN A 243 -8.62 23.58 -30.74
CA ASN A 243 -7.34 24.24 -31.00
C ASN A 243 -6.15 23.36 -30.54
N TYR A 244 -6.05 22.17 -31.14
CA TYR A 244 -5.06 21.15 -30.75
C TYR A 244 -3.62 21.65 -30.87
N GLY A 245 -3.29 22.38 -31.94
CA GLY A 245 -1.96 22.94 -32.13
C GLY A 245 -1.51 23.84 -30.98
N LYS A 246 -2.41 24.66 -30.43
CA LYS A 246 -2.13 25.50 -29.24
C LYS A 246 -1.87 24.63 -28.01
N GLY A 247 -2.75 23.68 -27.72
CA GLY A 247 -2.60 22.82 -26.54
C GLY A 247 -1.32 21.98 -26.58
N VAL A 248 -0.99 21.40 -27.75
CA VAL A 248 0.27 20.67 -27.95
C VAL A 248 1.49 21.57 -27.77
N THR A 249 1.44 22.77 -28.32
CA THR A 249 2.55 23.72 -28.20
C THR A 249 2.83 24.08 -26.74
N GLN A 250 1.78 24.31 -25.93
CA GLN A 250 1.93 24.65 -24.52
C GLN A 250 2.62 23.54 -23.72
N VAL A 251 2.15 22.29 -23.86
CA VAL A 251 2.78 21.12 -23.21
C VAL A 251 4.24 20.99 -23.62
N VAL A 252 4.53 21.09 -24.92
CA VAL A 252 5.89 20.96 -25.45
C VAL A 252 6.83 22.06 -24.93
N GLU A 253 6.36 23.31 -24.85
CA GLU A 253 7.14 24.43 -24.33
C GLU A 253 7.43 24.29 -22.83
N GLU A 254 6.46 23.82 -22.05
CA GLU A 254 6.61 23.64 -20.61
C GLU A 254 7.60 22.49 -20.31
N VAL A 255 7.44 21.36 -20.99
CA VAL A 255 8.40 20.24 -20.91
C VAL A 255 9.80 20.69 -21.34
N PHE A 256 9.91 21.41 -22.45
CA PHE A 256 11.18 21.98 -22.90
C PHE A 256 11.79 22.91 -21.85
N SER A 257 11.00 23.77 -21.22
CA SER A 257 11.48 24.70 -20.19
C SER A 257 12.03 23.98 -18.96
N LEU A 258 11.40 22.87 -18.54
CA LEU A 258 11.88 22.06 -17.42
C LEU A 258 13.18 21.35 -17.76
N MET A 259 13.25 20.74 -18.95
CA MET A 259 14.40 19.95 -19.38
C MET A 259 15.60 20.78 -19.82
N ASN A 260 15.38 21.95 -20.44
CA ASN A 260 16.44 22.83 -20.96
C ASN A 260 17.12 23.66 -19.85
N THR A 261 17.22 23.11 -18.65
CA THR A 261 18.03 23.68 -17.57
C THR A 261 19.40 23.03 -17.57
N LYS A 262 20.45 23.81 -17.27
CA LYS A 262 21.84 23.33 -17.30
C LYS A 262 22.10 22.15 -16.36
N THR A 263 21.27 21.97 -15.33
CA THR A 263 21.46 20.99 -14.25
C THR A 263 20.36 19.94 -14.21
N ALA A 264 19.37 19.95 -15.11
CA ALA A 264 18.21 19.04 -15.10
C ALA A 264 18.57 17.57 -14.85
N LEU A 265 19.59 17.06 -15.55
CA LEU A 265 20.03 15.66 -15.41
C LEU A 265 20.74 15.39 -14.07
N VAL A 266 21.50 16.36 -13.57
CA VAL A 266 22.23 16.24 -12.28
C VAL A 266 21.24 16.35 -11.12
N ASP A 267 20.30 17.29 -11.20
CA ASP A 267 19.23 17.48 -10.21
C ASP A 267 18.38 16.20 -10.08
N SER A 268 17.96 15.60 -11.19
CA SER A 268 17.24 14.33 -11.20
C SER A 268 18.01 13.17 -10.54
N GLN A 269 19.33 13.09 -10.79
CA GLN A 269 20.19 12.08 -10.14
C GLN A 269 20.32 12.30 -8.63
N ILE A 270 20.47 13.56 -8.20
CA ILE A 270 20.51 13.93 -6.77
C ILE A 270 19.21 13.48 -6.09
N ASP A 271 18.06 13.80 -6.66
CA ASP A 271 16.75 13.50 -6.06
C ASP A 271 16.48 12.00 -5.96
N LYS A 272 16.89 11.24 -7.00
CA LYS A 272 16.82 9.79 -6.98
C LYS A 272 17.68 9.17 -5.86
N LEU A 273 18.92 9.63 -5.70
CA LEU A 273 19.80 9.16 -4.63
C LEU A 273 19.30 9.60 -3.24
N ALA A 274 18.79 10.82 -3.11
CA ALA A 274 18.18 11.31 -1.88
C ALA A 274 16.97 10.47 -1.47
N SER A 275 16.12 10.11 -2.43
CA SER A 275 14.98 9.23 -2.24
C SER A 275 15.41 7.82 -1.83
N ALA A 276 16.42 7.25 -2.49
CA ALA A 276 16.99 5.95 -2.14
C ALA A 276 17.57 5.93 -0.71
N LYS A 277 18.30 6.98 -0.32
CA LYS A 277 18.83 7.17 1.03
C LYS A 277 17.72 7.24 2.08
N SER A 278 16.66 8.01 1.80
CA SER A 278 15.49 8.13 2.69
C SER A 278 14.77 6.80 2.86
N SER A 279 14.54 6.07 1.75
CA SER A 279 13.94 4.74 1.75
C SER A 279 14.76 3.72 2.57
N LEU A 280 16.08 3.71 2.41
CA LEU A 280 16.98 2.87 3.20
C LEU A 280 16.84 3.15 4.70
N ALA A 281 16.81 4.44 5.09
CA ALA A 281 16.61 4.82 6.49
C ALA A 281 15.24 4.40 7.01
N PHE A 282 14.18 4.61 6.23
CA PHE A 282 12.83 4.19 6.60
C PHE A 282 12.73 2.67 6.83
N GLN A 283 13.25 1.85 5.91
CA GLN A 283 13.28 0.40 6.06
C GLN A 283 14.05 -0.04 7.31
N HIS A 284 15.19 0.57 7.58
CA HIS A 284 15.99 0.28 8.76
C HIS A 284 15.22 0.58 10.06
N TRP A 285 14.67 1.79 10.19
CA TRP A 285 13.94 2.20 11.39
C TRP A 285 12.63 1.46 11.59
N THR A 286 11.88 1.18 10.52
CA THR A 286 10.63 0.40 10.59
C THR A 286 10.89 -1.05 11.02
N ALA A 287 11.96 -1.68 10.54
CA ALA A 287 12.38 -3.01 11.00
C ALA A 287 12.69 -3.02 12.50
N LEU A 288 13.45 -2.03 13.00
CA LEU A 288 13.75 -1.91 14.43
C LEU A 288 12.50 -1.70 15.28
N ILE A 289 11.62 -0.77 14.88
CA ILE A 289 10.40 -0.45 15.62
C ILE A 289 9.44 -1.65 15.65
N SER A 290 9.24 -2.32 14.51
CA SER A 290 8.36 -3.49 14.42
C SER A 290 8.85 -4.65 15.31
N LEU A 291 10.16 -4.86 15.38
CA LEU A 291 10.75 -5.88 16.24
C LEU A 291 10.54 -5.55 17.72
N LEU A 292 10.83 -4.31 18.14
CA LEU A 292 10.56 -3.87 19.51
C LEU A 292 9.08 -3.99 19.89
N LEU A 293 8.17 -3.70 18.95
CA LEU A 293 6.73 -3.88 19.13
C LEU A 293 6.36 -5.35 19.38
N VAL A 294 6.93 -6.29 18.61
CA VAL A 294 6.69 -7.74 18.79
C VAL A 294 7.18 -8.23 20.15
N ILE A 295 8.36 -7.77 20.59
CA ILE A 295 8.90 -8.07 21.93
C ILE A 295 7.96 -7.53 23.00
N LEU A 296 7.52 -6.27 22.87
CA LEU A 296 6.61 -5.62 23.82
C LEU A 296 5.27 -6.35 23.92
N ILE A 297 4.65 -6.68 22.78
CA ILE A 297 3.37 -7.40 22.73
C ILE A 297 3.52 -8.78 23.37
N SER A 298 4.61 -9.50 23.06
CA SER A 298 4.88 -10.82 23.64
C SER A 298 5.06 -10.74 25.16
N LEU A 299 5.81 -9.75 25.66
CA LEU A 299 5.96 -9.48 27.09
C LEU A 299 4.61 -9.18 27.76
N LEU A 300 3.81 -8.29 27.17
CA LEU A 300 2.47 -7.95 27.69
C LEU A 300 1.56 -9.18 27.75
N MET A 301 1.60 -10.04 26.72
CA MET A 301 0.84 -11.29 26.68
C MET A 301 1.29 -12.29 27.74
N VAL A 302 2.60 -12.43 27.96
CA VAL A 302 3.17 -13.26 29.04
C VAL A 302 2.71 -12.75 30.40
N VAL A 303 2.86 -11.44 30.68
CA VAL A 303 2.45 -10.83 31.96
C VAL A 303 0.94 -11.02 32.20
N LYS A 304 0.11 -10.78 31.19
CA LYS A 304 -1.35 -10.97 31.27
C LYS A 304 -1.71 -12.42 31.59
N ASN A 305 -1.10 -13.39 30.91
CA ASN A 305 -1.32 -14.82 31.16
C ASN A 305 -0.86 -15.25 32.56
N LEU A 306 0.30 -14.78 33.02
CA LEU A 306 0.82 -15.09 34.35
C LEU A 306 -0.08 -14.54 35.46
N ARG A 307 -0.55 -13.29 35.33
CA ARG A 307 -1.48 -12.67 36.31
C ARG A 307 -2.79 -13.44 36.42
N ALA A 308 -3.28 -14.06 35.35
CA ALA A 308 -4.52 -14.81 35.35
C ALA A 308 -4.45 -16.18 36.04
N ARG A 309 -3.25 -16.73 36.28
CA ARG A 309 -3.08 -18.01 37.01
C ARG A 309 -3.60 -17.93 38.45
N LYS A 310 -3.41 -16.80 39.13
CA LYS A 310 -3.86 -16.59 40.52
C LYS A 310 -5.38 -16.69 40.68
N PRO A 311 -6.22 -15.91 39.97
CA PRO A 311 -7.68 -16.00 40.11
C PRO A 311 -8.24 -17.36 39.69
N LEU A 312 -7.70 -18.00 38.64
CA LEU A 312 -8.16 -19.34 38.26
C LEU A 312 -7.87 -20.38 39.37
N LYS A 313 -6.67 -20.33 39.96
CA LYS A 313 -6.32 -21.23 41.08
C LYS A 313 -7.26 -21.02 42.28
N LYS A 314 -7.63 -19.78 42.59
CA LYS A 314 -8.62 -19.48 43.63
C LYS A 314 -9.99 -20.11 43.34
N CYS A 315 -10.48 -20.01 42.10
CA CYS A 315 -11.74 -20.64 41.69
C CYS A 315 -11.70 -22.17 41.85
N TYR A 316 -10.57 -22.79 41.52
CA TYR A 316 -10.37 -24.24 41.68
C TYR A 316 -10.30 -24.66 43.16
N GLN A 317 -9.61 -23.90 44.01
CA GLN A 317 -9.57 -24.17 45.46
C GLN A 317 -10.94 -24.04 46.11
N ALA A 318 -11.70 -23.01 45.75
CA ALA A 318 -13.08 -22.83 46.20
C ALA A 318 -13.96 -24.01 45.76
N PHE A 319 -13.84 -24.45 44.50
CA PHE A 319 -14.54 -25.62 43.97
C PHE A 319 -14.25 -26.89 44.77
N LEU A 320 -12.98 -27.17 45.09
CA LEU A 320 -12.61 -28.33 45.91
C LEU A 320 -13.25 -28.25 47.30
N SER A 321 -13.13 -27.10 47.99
CA SER A 321 -13.69 -26.93 49.34
C SER A 321 -15.21 -27.15 49.42
N GLN A 322 -15.94 -26.76 48.38
CA GLN A 322 -17.39 -26.90 48.30
C GLN A 322 -17.85 -28.32 47.93
N THR A 323 -16.97 -29.13 47.32
CA THR A 323 -17.32 -30.45 46.78
C THR A 323 -16.80 -31.63 47.62
N THR A 324 -15.83 -31.41 48.52
CA THR A 324 -15.32 -32.45 49.45
C THR A 324 -16.10 -32.58 50.76
N THR A 325 -17.15 -31.79 50.99
CA THR A 325 -17.91 -31.77 52.25
C THR A 325 -18.91 -32.94 52.34
N GLY A 326 -18.47 -34.05 52.94
CA GLY A 326 -19.33 -35.07 53.58
C GLY A 326 -20.20 -35.98 52.69
N THR A 327 -20.82 -36.97 53.33
CA THR A 327 -21.74 -38.00 52.79
C THR A 327 -23.09 -37.41 52.31
N ALA A 328 -23.05 -36.34 51.50
CA ALA A 328 -24.22 -35.76 50.87
C ALA A 328 -24.80 -36.68 49.77
N GLU A 329 -26.13 -36.69 49.65
CA GLU A 329 -26.85 -37.34 48.56
C GLU A 329 -26.38 -36.83 47.18
N ASN A 330 -26.39 -37.70 46.17
CA ASN A 330 -25.84 -37.39 44.84
C ASN A 330 -26.51 -36.19 44.15
N GLU A 331 -27.82 -36.01 44.38
CA GLU A 331 -28.56 -34.88 43.81
C GLU A 331 -28.09 -33.53 44.38
N LEU A 332 -27.80 -33.49 45.69
CA LEU A 332 -27.24 -32.32 46.35
C LEU A 332 -25.85 -31.99 45.82
N LYS A 333 -25.01 -33.01 45.57
CA LYS A 333 -23.68 -32.85 44.96
C LYS A 333 -23.74 -32.23 43.57
N VAL A 334 -24.67 -32.67 42.72
CA VAL A 334 -24.89 -32.08 41.39
C VAL A 334 -25.30 -30.62 41.51
N LYS A 335 -26.18 -30.28 42.45
CA LYS A 335 -26.65 -28.90 42.68
C LYS A 335 -25.51 -27.99 43.13
N ILE A 336 -24.65 -28.45 44.03
CA ILE A 336 -23.47 -27.72 44.50
C ILE A 336 -22.50 -27.45 43.35
N ILE A 337 -22.16 -28.49 42.56
CA ILE A 337 -21.23 -28.34 41.42
C ILE A 337 -21.74 -27.28 40.43
N LYS A 338 -23.05 -27.29 40.11
CA LYS A 338 -23.69 -26.33 39.20
C LYS A 338 -23.73 -24.87 39.71
N GLN A 339 -23.41 -24.62 40.97
CA GLN A 339 -23.37 -23.27 41.55
C GLN A 339 -21.97 -22.67 41.62
N THR A 340 -20.93 -23.46 41.34
CA THR A 340 -19.53 -23.04 41.47
C THR A 340 -19.08 -22.15 40.32
N ASP A 341 -18.17 -21.20 40.61
CA ASP A 341 -17.57 -20.34 39.58
C ASP A 341 -16.81 -21.13 38.52
N LEU A 342 -16.21 -22.26 38.90
CA LEU A 342 -15.48 -23.12 37.96
C LEU A 342 -16.43 -23.80 36.95
N TYR A 343 -17.64 -24.14 37.38
CA TYR A 343 -18.69 -24.63 36.48
C TYR A 343 -19.15 -23.53 35.51
N TYR A 344 -19.29 -22.29 35.97
CA TYR A 344 -19.61 -21.16 35.09
C TYR A 344 -18.51 -20.89 34.05
N ILE A 345 -17.24 -20.97 34.44
CA ILE A 345 -16.11 -20.88 33.49
C ILE A 345 -16.20 -21.98 32.43
N MET A 346 -16.56 -23.22 32.81
CA MET A 346 -16.77 -24.29 31.84
C MET A 346 -17.90 -23.97 30.86
N LEU A 347 -19.04 -23.47 31.36
CA LEU A 347 -20.19 -23.15 30.52
C LEU A 347 -19.92 -21.98 29.56
N SER A 348 -19.11 -21.00 30.00
CA SER A 348 -18.67 -19.88 29.17
C SER A 348 -17.82 -20.31 27.97
N GLY A 349 -17.28 -21.54 27.96
CA GLY A 349 -16.45 -22.06 26.87
C GLY A 349 -15.22 -21.20 26.57
N LEU A 350 -14.60 -20.62 27.62
CA LEU A 350 -13.40 -19.79 27.49
C LEU A 350 -12.28 -20.57 26.77
N ALA A 351 -12.06 -20.25 25.50
CA ALA A 351 -11.16 -21.00 24.62
C ALA A 351 -9.73 -20.44 24.54
N PHE A 352 -9.54 -19.12 24.71
CA PHE A 352 -8.29 -18.39 24.47
C PHE A 352 -7.84 -17.52 25.66
N ALA A 353 -6.57 -17.08 25.60
CA ALA A 353 -5.75 -16.36 26.58
C ALA A 353 -6.47 -15.88 27.86
N MET A 354 -6.14 -16.55 28.97
CA MET A 354 -6.61 -16.16 30.29
C MET A 354 -6.05 -14.79 30.65
N THR A 355 -6.91 -13.78 30.66
CA THR A 355 -6.65 -12.55 31.41
C THR A 355 -7.48 -12.58 32.70
N ALA A 356 -7.03 -11.89 33.75
CA ALA A 356 -7.79 -11.82 35.00
C ALA A 356 -9.23 -11.29 34.77
N LYS A 357 -9.38 -10.26 33.92
CA LYS A 357 -10.68 -9.74 33.47
C LYS A 357 -11.45 -10.77 32.64
N GLY A 358 -10.78 -11.53 31.78
CA GLY A 358 -11.40 -12.58 30.97
C GLY A 358 -12.00 -13.71 31.83
N ILE A 359 -11.34 -14.08 32.92
CA ILE A 359 -11.87 -15.07 33.87
C ILE A 359 -13.14 -14.54 34.55
N GLN A 360 -13.16 -13.27 34.96
CA GLN A 360 -14.36 -12.65 35.54
C GLN A 360 -15.52 -12.60 34.53
N LYS A 361 -15.25 -12.19 33.29
CA LYS A 361 -16.25 -12.21 32.20
C LYS A 361 -16.79 -13.60 31.95
N ALA A 362 -15.92 -14.62 31.91
CA ALA A 362 -16.31 -16.01 31.77
C ALA A 362 -17.24 -16.48 32.90
N ILE A 363 -16.95 -16.12 34.15
CA ILE A 363 -17.84 -16.41 35.28
C ILE A 363 -19.21 -15.76 35.07
N THR A 364 -19.26 -14.47 34.71
CA THR A 364 -20.53 -13.76 34.49
C THR A 364 -21.33 -14.35 33.32
N GLN A 365 -20.69 -14.62 32.19
CA GLN A 365 -21.31 -15.29 31.06
C GLN A 365 -21.86 -16.66 31.44
N GLY A 366 -21.08 -17.46 32.18
CA GLY A 366 -21.51 -18.76 32.66
C GLY A 366 -22.71 -18.67 33.61
N LYS A 367 -22.79 -17.63 34.45
CA LYS A 367 -23.98 -17.37 35.28
C LYS A 367 -25.22 -17.12 34.44
N LEU A 368 -25.10 -16.33 33.37
CA LEU A 368 -26.21 -16.04 32.44
C LEU A 368 -26.64 -17.28 31.66
N LEU A 369 -25.66 -18.06 31.16
CA LEU A 369 -25.90 -19.29 30.39
C LEU A 369 -26.55 -20.41 31.20
N LYS A 370 -26.64 -20.28 32.52
CA LYS A 370 -27.38 -21.21 33.38
C LYS A 370 -28.89 -21.18 33.08
N ASN A 371 -29.41 -20.08 32.55
CA ASN A 371 -30.81 -19.98 32.16
C ASN A 371 -31.08 -20.89 30.93
N PRO A 372 -32.12 -21.75 30.96
CA PRO A 372 -32.42 -22.67 29.85
C PRO A 372 -32.72 -21.96 28.53
N ASN A 373 -33.19 -20.71 28.57
CA ASN A 373 -33.47 -19.91 27.38
C ASN A 373 -32.25 -19.09 26.91
N ALA A 374 -31.10 -19.24 27.56
CA ALA A 374 -29.89 -18.51 27.19
C ALA A 374 -29.23 -19.10 25.94
N LYS A 375 -28.88 -18.22 25.00
CA LYS A 375 -28.13 -18.54 23.79
C LYS A 375 -26.83 -17.77 23.74
N LYS A 376 -25.77 -18.46 23.33
CA LYS A 376 -24.45 -17.87 23.20
C LYS A 376 -24.35 -17.14 21.87
N MET A 377 -23.88 -15.90 21.91
CA MET A 377 -23.77 -15.02 20.75
C MET A 377 -22.30 -14.70 20.45
N MET A 378 -22.02 -14.11 19.28
CA MET A 378 -20.68 -13.65 18.93
C MET A 378 -20.13 -12.65 19.96
N PHE A 379 -18.79 -12.55 20.01
CA PHE A 379 -18.06 -11.64 20.91
C PHE A 379 -18.34 -11.85 22.40
N GLY A 380 -18.74 -13.07 22.80
CA GLY A 380 -19.00 -13.41 24.20
C GLY A 380 -20.27 -12.78 24.76
N ARG A 381 -21.23 -12.40 23.91
CA ARG A 381 -22.54 -11.93 24.35
C ARG A 381 -23.45 -13.11 24.67
N VAL A 382 -24.45 -12.89 25.52
CA VAL A 382 -25.45 -13.91 25.90
C VAL A 382 -26.84 -13.33 25.71
N LEU A 383 -27.68 -13.99 24.93
CA LEU A 383 -29.08 -13.62 24.70
C LEU A 383 -29.96 -14.47 25.61
N VAL A 384 -30.85 -13.86 26.39
CA VAL A 384 -31.81 -14.56 27.26
C VAL A 384 -33.21 -14.01 26.97
N GLY A 385 -34.04 -14.79 26.28
CA GLY A 385 -35.29 -14.25 25.70
C GLY A 385 -34.97 -13.14 24.70
N ASP A 386 -35.54 -11.94 24.90
CA ASP A 386 -35.26 -10.75 24.09
C ASP A 386 -34.19 -9.83 24.68
N THR A 387 -33.60 -10.17 25.84
CA THR A 387 -32.57 -9.35 26.48
C THR A 387 -31.17 -9.83 26.12
N LEU A 388 -30.38 -8.94 25.51
CA LEU A 388 -28.99 -9.18 25.16
C LEU A 388 -28.05 -8.62 26.22
N TYR A 389 -27.17 -9.48 26.74
CA TYR A 389 -26.14 -9.13 27.72
C TYR A 389 -24.76 -9.07 27.06
N ALA A 390 -23.95 -8.11 27.49
CA ALA A 390 -22.54 -8.05 27.18
C ALA A 390 -21.74 -9.14 27.93
N GLY A 391 -20.48 -9.34 27.54
CA GLY A 391 -19.64 -10.39 28.13
C GLY A 391 -19.23 -10.17 29.59
N ASP A 392 -19.41 -8.97 30.12
CA ASP A 392 -19.28 -8.59 31.53
C ASP A 392 -20.63 -8.55 32.28
N GLY A 393 -21.74 -8.82 31.59
CA GLY A 393 -23.07 -9.04 32.17
C GLY A 393 -23.97 -7.81 32.26
N HIS A 394 -23.56 -6.63 31.80
CA HIS A 394 -24.49 -5.51 31.67
C HIS A 394 -25.44 -5.73 30.50
N VAL A 395 -26.64 -5.15 30.58
CA VAL A 395 -27.66 -5.23 29.54
C VAL A 395 -27.28 -4.29 28.39
N LEU A 396 -27.21 -4.82 27.16
CA LEU A 396 -27.02 -4.03 25.94
C LEU A 396 -28.37 -3.57 25.37
N THR A 397 -29.37 -4.44 25.42
CA THR A 397 -30.74 -4.14 25.01
C THR A 397 -31.70 -5.16 25.62
N THR A 398 -32.94 -4.75 25.88
CA THR A 398 -34.04 -5.62 26.31
C THR A 398 -34.97 -6.01 25.15
N ALA A 399 -34.70 -5.52 23.94
CA ALA A 399 -35.50 -5.76 22.73
C ALA A 399 -34.60 -6.20 21.56
N TYR A 400 -33.92 -7.33 21.71
CA TYR A 400 -32.92 -7.83 20.76
C TYR A 400 -33.45 -7.90 19.33
N LEU A 401 -34.65 -8.44 19.15
CA LEU A 401 -35.29 -8.58 17.84
C LEU A 401 -35.54 -7.25 17.12
N LEU A 402 -35.65 -6.14 17.84
CA LEU A 402 -35.85 -4.79 17.31
C LEU A 402 -34.57 -3.93 17.34
N SER A 403 -33.49 -4.46 17.90
CA SER A 403 -32.24 -3.72 18.07
C SER A 403 -31.31 -3.83 16.87
N ASN A 404 -30.38 -2.89 16.77
CA ASN A 404 -29.27 -2.93 15.80
C ASN A 404 -28.26 -4.08 16.07
N TYR A 405 -28.45 -4.84 17.15
CA TYR A 405 -27.62 -6.02 17.45
C TYR A 405 -28.11 -7.29 16.75
N ASN A 406 -29.30 -7.28 16.16
CA ASN A 406 -29.79 -8.34 15.31
C ASN A 406 -29.39 -8.07 13.86
N SER A 407 -28.52 -8.90 13.29
CA SER A 407 -28.02 -8.72 11.93
C SER A 407 -29.12 -8.80 10.87
N LYS A 408 -30.29 -9.38 11.19
CA LYS A 408 -31.46 -9.38 10.30
C LYS A 408 -32.17 -8.03 10.20
N ASN A 409 -31.89 -7.12 11.13
CA ASN A 409 -32.40 -5.76 11.12
C ASN A 409 -31.47 -4.81 10.36
N TRP A 410 -30.33 -5.29 9.89
CA TRP A 410 -29.63 -4.62 8.79
C TRP A 410 -30.48 -4.85 7.55
N SER A 411 -31.45 -3.96 7.35
CA SER A 411 -32.06 -3.77 6.04
C SER A 411 -30.93 -3.46 5.07
N ASP A 412 -30.88 -4.21 3.96
CA ASP A 412 -30.26 -3.76 2.72
C ASP A 412 -31.00 -2.51 2.23
N ASN A 413 -30.83 -1.40 2.94
CA ASN A 413 -31.25 -0.12 2.43
C ASN A 413 -30.05 0.45 1.70
N ASN A 414 -30.01 0.13 0.41
CA ASN A 414 -29.37 0.98 -0.56
C ASN A 414 -29.83 2.43 -0.31
N ASN A 415 -28.82 3.29 -0.26
CA ASN A 415 -28.84 4.73 -0.47
C ASN A 415 -28.68 5.64 0.76
N SER A 416 -27.65 6.48 0.63
CA SER A 416 -27.27 7.69 1.36
C SER A 416 -26.55 7.56 2.72
N GLY A 417 -25.27 7.94 2.72
CA GLY A 417 -24.80 8.92 3.71
C GLY A 417 -23.64 8.56 4.64
N SER A 418 -22.45 8.40 4.08
CA SER A 418 -21.14 8.84 4.65
C SER A 418 -20.57 8.16 5.91
N GLY A 419 -19.37 7.59 5.76
CA GLY A 419 -18.41 7.51 6.87
C GLY A 419 -17.46 6.31 6.83
N GLY A 420 -16.33 6.46 6.13
CA GLY A 420 -15.11 5.71 6.44
C GLY A 420 -14.96 4.36 5.73
N GLY A 421 -14.67 4.40 4.44
CA GLY A 421 -14.15 3.27 3.69
C GLY A 421 -13.08 3.77 2.75
N SER A 422 -11.82 3.68 3.19
CA SER A 422 -10.63 3.95 2.39
C SER A 422 -10.73 3.24 1.05
N SER A 423 -10.90 4.04 -0.01
CA SER A 423 -10.66 3.64 -1.39
C SER A 423 -9.17 3.33 -1.50
N TRP A 424 -8.81 2.07 -1.27
CA TRP A 424 -7.53 1.55 -1.74
C TRP A 424 -7.74 1.31 -3.22
N GLY A 425 -7.43 2.36 -3.96
CA GLY A 425 -7.33 2.34 -5.41
C GLY A 425 -6.46 1.17 -5.85
N SER A 426 -6.92 0.57 -6.93
CA SER A 426 -6.27 -0.46 -7.70
C SER A 426 -4.80 -0.12 -7.92
N PHE A 427 -3.91 -0.78 -7.18
CA PHE A 427 -2.50 -0.85 -7.57
C PHE A 427 -2.42 -1.89 -8.70
N GLY A 428 -2.64 -1.40 -9.92
CA GLY A 428 -2.21 -2.09 -11.13
C GLY A 428 -0.69 -2.16 -11.08
N GLY A 429 -0.18 -3.33 -10.72
CA GLY A 429 1.23 -3.67 -10.87
C GLY A 429 1.55 -3.81 -12.35
N GLY A 430 2.09 -2.75 -12.94
CA GLY A 430 2.91 -2.78 -14.15
C GLY A 430 4.33 -2.44 -13.74
N SER A 431 5.21 -3.44 -13.76
CA SER A 431 6.64 -3.25 -13.57
C SER A 431 7.26 -2.81 -14.90
N SER A 432 8.16 -1.83 -14.78
CA SER A 432 9.20 -1.36 -15.71
C SER A 432 8.82 -0.34 -16.78
N GLY A 433 9.16 0.92 -16.50
CA GLY A 433 9.56 1.91 -17.50
C GLY A 433 8.92 3.28 -17.32
N GLY A 434 9.53 4.16 -16.50
CA GLY A 434 9.22 5.60 -16.47
C GLY A 434 7.91 6.02 -15.79
N GLY A 435 7.93 7.17 -15.10
CA GLY A 435 6.75 7.86 -14.58
C GLY A 435 5.92 8.52 -15.69
N GLY A 436 4.81 9.15 -15.35
CA GLY A 436 3.97 9.87 -16.29
C GLY A 436 2.54 10.11 -15.82
N ALA A 437 1.81 10.93 -16.56
CA ALA A 437 0.41 11.27 -16.24
C ALA A 437 -0.50 11.12 -17.46
N SER A 438 -1.74 10.73 -17.21
CA SER A 438 -2.80 10.63 -18.20
C SER A 438 -3.90 11.64 -17.87
N GLY A 439 -4.45 12.30 -18.88
CA GLY A 439 -5.57 13.21 -18.74
C GLY A 439 -6.51 13.17 -19.95
N GLY A 440 -7.45 14.10 -20.00
CA GLY A 440 -8.43 14.18 -21.08
C GLY A 440 -9.24 15.48 -21.04
N TRP A 441 -10.07 15.70 -22.08
CA TRP A 441 -10.74 16.99 -22.29
C TRP A 441 -12.22 16.93 -22.70
#